data_AF-A0A840E1G8-F1
#
_entry.id   AF-A0A840E1G8-F1
#
_cell.length_a   1.000
_cell.length_b   1.000
_cell.length_c   1.000
_cell.angle_alpha   90.00
_cell.angle_beta   90.00
_cell.angle_gamma   90.00
#
_symmetry.space_group_name_H-M   'P 1'
#
loop_
_entity.id
_entity.type
_entity.pdbx_description
1 polymer ?
#
loop_
_entity_poly.entity_id
_entity_poly.type
_entity_poly.pdbx_seq_one_letter_code
_entity_poly.pdbx_strand_id
1 'polypeptide(L)'
;MMASACYSNRKDGGAQWILRYTLYSVITVLSRYFSEDARYKIGQWFAPNFKIGQFTADGVVNKKENYTNVVSVFEDVNKSMIKIDDRIHDFGQNIFSSSLSWSKLEKAFNMCHKGQNGKIKRVADGKISEGSKKTVNGSQLWQTNKKVEESNMLDKTSKRYC
;
A
#
# COMPACT_ATOMS: atom_id res chain seq x y z
N MET A 1 26.38 38.24 -22.17
CA MET A 1 27.64 38.98 -22.38
C MET A 1 28.78 38.01 -22.44
N MET A 2 29.35 37.81 -23.63
CA MET A 2 30.52 36.96 -23.87
C MET A 2 31.78 37.69 -23.41
N ALA A 3 32.56 37.07 -22.52
CA ALA A 3 33.89 37.57 -22.18
C ALA A 3 34.87 37.09 -23.27
N SER A 4 35.30 38.05 -24.09
CA SER A 4 36.44 37.94 -24.98
C SER A 4 37.73 37.92 -24.13
N ALA A 5 38.58 36.92 -24.35
CA ALA A 5 39.98 36.96 -23.92
C ALA A 5 40.83 36.34 -25.04
N CYS A 6 41.76 37.15 -25.56
CA CYS A 6 42.74 36.84 -26.58
C CYS A 6 43.45 35.49 -26.36
N TYR A 7 43.73 34.75 -27.44
CA TYR A 7 44.88 33.86 -27.44
C TYR A 7 45.55 33.74 -28.81
N SER A 8 46.87 33.92 -28.77
CA SER A 8 47.83 33.97 -29.87
C SER A 8 47.85 32.71 -30.74
N ASN A 9 48.09 32.91 -32.03
CA ASN A 9 48.38 31.90 -33.04
C ASN A 9 49.45 30.90 -32.56
N ARG A 10 49.05 29.65 -32.32
CA ARG A 10 49.91 28.47 -32.24
C ARG A 10 49.22 27.39 -33.07
N LYS A 11 49.91 26.72 -34.00
CA LYS A 11 49.31 25.70 -34.91
C LYS A 11 48.77 24.46 -34.18
N ASP A 12 48.99 24.41 -32.89
CA ASP A 12 48.59 23.44 -31.87
C ASP A 12 47.34 23.91 -31.09
N GLY A 13 46.90 25.16 -31.27
CA GLY A 13 45.71 25.75 -30.65
C GLY A 13 44.39 25.28 -31.24
N GLY A 14 44.35 24.93 -32.53
CA GLY A 14 43.15 24.40 -33.19
C GLY A 14 42.75 23.01 -32.66
N ALA A 15 43.72 22.10 -32.53
CA ALA A 15 43.50 20.77 -31.96
C ALA A 15 43.12 20.84 -30.48
N GLN A 16 43.78 21.69 -29.67
CA GLN A 16 43.41 21.91 -28.27
C GLN A 16 42.01 22.53 -28.12
N TRP A 17 41.63 23.47 -28.99
CA TRP A 17 40.31 24.10 -28.97
C TRP A 17 39.21 23.10 -29.33
N ILE A 18 39.40 22.28 -30.38
CA ILE A 18 38.45 21.23 -30.76
C ILE A 18 38.26 20.25 -29.60
N LEU A 19 39.34 19.81 -28.95
CA LEU A 19 39.27 18.91 -27.79
C LEU A 19 38.50 19.54 -26.61
N ARG A 20 38.78 20.81 -26.29
CA ARG A 20 38.07 21.54 -25.21
C ARG A 20 36.59 21.74 -25.53
N TYR A 21 36.27 22.13 -26.76
CA TYR A 21 34.90 22.33 -27.21
C TYR A 21 34.11 21.02 -27.21
N THR A 22 34.70 19.95 -27.73
CA THR A 22 34.08 18.61 -27.79
C THR A 22 33.84 18.05 -26.38
N LEU A 23 34.82 18.21 -25.48
CA LEU A 23 34.66 17.82 -24.08
C LEU A 23 33.52 18.62 -23.42
N TYR A 24 33.47 19.94 -23.66
CA TYR A 24 32.42 20.80 -23.12
C TYR A 24 31.03 20.44 -23.64
N SER A 25 30.87 20.13 -24.94
CA SER A 25 29.59 19.71 -25.50
C SER A 25 29.14 18.36 -24.95
N VAL A 26 30.05 17.40 -24.84
CA VAL A 26 29.74 16.06 -24.30
C VAL A 26 29.33 16.17 -22.83
N ILE A 27 30.09 16.89 -21.99
CA ILE A 27 29.76 17.00 -20.57
C ILE A 27 28.48 17.80 -20.32
N THR A 28 28.16 18.77 -21.19
CA THR A 28 26.90 19.54 -21.13
C THR A 28 25.69 18.66 -21.46
N VAL A 29 25.80 17.79 -22.46
CA VAL A 29 24.73 16.83 -22.77
C VAL A 29 24.59 15.81 -21.64
N LEU A 30 25.73 15.29 -21.14
CA LEU A 30 25.76 14.29 -20.08
C LEU A 30 25.16 14.80 -18.76
N SER A 31 25.36 16.07 -18.41
CA SER A 31 24.79 16.64 -17.18
C SER A 31 23.26 16.69 -17.19
N ARG A 32 22.64 16.86 -18.36
CA ARG A 32 21.18 16.88 -18.54
C ARG A 32 20.51 15.54 -18.24
N TYR A 33 21.23 14.42 -18.35
CA TYR A 33 20.70 13.11 -17.98
C TYR A 33 20.63 12.89 -16.47
N PHE A 34 21.38 13.65 -15.68
CA PHE A 34 21.33 13.56 -14.23
C PHE A 34 20.24 14.44 -13.64
N SER A 35 20.30 15.76 -13.86
CA SER A 35 19.27 16.69 -13.34
C SER A 35 19.43 18.08 -13.99
N GLU A 36 18.46 18.95 -13.77
CA GLU A 36 18.55 20.37 -14.16
C GLU A 36 19.69 21.10 -13.41
N ASP A 37 20.03 20.67 -12.19
CA ASP A 37 21.06 21.28 -11.36
C ASP A 37 22.48 20.85 -11.74
N ALA A 38 22.63 19.67 -12.36
CA ALA A 38 23.90 19.11 -12.77
C ALA A 38 24.49 19.86 -13.96
N ARG A 39 25.73 20.33 -13.82
CA ARG A 39 26.41 21.13 -14.85
C ARG A 39 27.92 21.13 -14.68
N TYR A 40 28.62 21.40 -15.77
CA TYR A 40 30.05 21.68 -15.76
C TYR A 40 30.31 23.12 -16.18
N LYS A 41 30.91 23.92 -15.29
CA LYS A 41 31.23 25.32 -15.54
C LYS A 41 32.63 25.63 -15.02
N ILE A 42 33.43 26.31 -15.84
CA ILE A 42 34.75 26.85 -15.45
C ILE A 42 35.64 25.77 -14.81
N GLY A 43 35.72 24.60 -15.44
CA GLY A 43 36.56 23.50 -14.93
C GLY A 43 35.94 22.70 -13.77
N GLN A 44 34.80 23.13 -13.23
CA GLN A 44 34.18 22.55 -12.03
C GLN A 44 32.88 21.79 -12.35
N TRP A 45 32.76 20.58 -11.80
CA TRP A 45 31.52 19.81 -11.77
C TRP A 45 30.63 20.27 -10.62
N PHE A 46 29.36 20.52 -10.94
CA PHE A 46 28.29 20.75 -9.98
C PHE A 46 27.42 19.51 -9.95
N ALA A 47 27.37 18.84 -8.80
CA ALA A 47 26.63 17.60 -8.64
C ALA A 47 25.12 17.80 -8.86
N PRO A 48 24.39 16.76 -9.30
CA PRO A 48 22.94 16.80 -9.33
C PRO A 48 22.35 17.01 -7.94
N ASN A 49 21.09 17.42 -7.89
CA ASN A 49 20.33 17.44 -6.66
C ASN A 49 18.99 16.73 -6.92
N PHE A 50 18.88 15.47 -6.49
CA PHE A 50 17.64 14.74 -6.58
C PHE A 50 16.81 14.94 -5.31
N LYS A 51 15.49 14.95 -5.49
CA LYS A 51 14.50 14.98 -4.42
C LYS A 51 13.58 13.78 -4.58
N ILE A 52 13.51 12.93 -3.56
CA ILE A 52 12.61 11.77 -3.56
C ILE A 52 11.67 11.79 -2.36
N GLY A 53 10.44 11.38 -2.61
CA GLY A 53 9.45 11.16 -1.56
C GLY A 53 9.68 9.82 -0.88
N GLN A 54 9.59 9.80 0.44
CA GLN A 54 9.68 8.60 1.26
C GLN A 54 8.36 8.36 1.99
N PHE A 55 7.86 7.13 1.94
CA PHE A 55 6.64 6.75 2.65
C PHE A 55 6.96 6.44 4.12
N THR A 56 6.23 7.07 5.04
CA THR A 56 6.24 6.74 6.47
C THR A 56 5.11 5.76 6.82
N ALA A 57 5.11 5.26 8.06
CA ALA A 57 4.06 4.39 8.58
C ALA A 57 2.65 5.04 8.50
N ASP A 58 2.56 6.35 8.69
CA ASP A 58 1.31 7.11 8.68
C ASP A 58 0.88 7.60 7.28
N GLY A 59 1.59 7.18 6.22
CA GLY A 59 1.29 7.59 4.85
C GLY A 59 1.75 9.00 4.46
N VAL A 60 2.46 9.70 5.35
CA VAL A 60 3.07 11.01 5.04
C VAL A 60 4.31 10.81 4.16
N VAL A 61 4.45 11.64 3.13
CA VAL A 61 5.63 11.65 2.27
C VAL A 61 6.69 12.57 2.87
N ASN A 62 7.66 12.00 3.60
CA ASN A 62 8.84 12.76 3.98
C ASN A 62 9.69 12.98 2.72
N LYS A 63 9.90 14.24 2.34
CA LYS A 63 10.82 14.56 1.24
C LYS A 63 12.23 14.55 1.79
N LYS A 64 13.06 13.62 1.33
CA LYS A 64 14.50 13.75 1.54
C LYS A 64 15.06 14.51 0.34
N GLU A 65 15.72 15.61 0.66
CA GLU A 65 16.33 16.52 -0.31
C GLU A 65 17.84 16.30 -0.36
N ASN A 66 18.48 16.67 -1.47
CA ASN A 66 19.93 16.77 -1.61
C ASN A 66 20.68 15.43 -1.80
N TYR A 67 20.17 14.57 -2.68
CA TYR A 67 21.01 13.47 -3.18
C TYR A 67 21.88 13.94 -4.33
N THR A 68 23.17 13.69 -4.25
CA THR A 68 24.18 14.16 -5.21
C THR A 68 24.64 13.10 -6.20
N ASN A 69 24.12 11.88 -6.09
CA ASN A 69 24.44 10.77 -6.98
C ASN A 69 23.25 9.82 -7.12
N VAL A 70 23.22 9.09 -8.24
CA VAL A 70 22.12 8.20 -8.63
C VAL A 70 22.03 6.94 -7.75
N VAL A 71 23.15 6.43 -7.24
CA VAL A 71 23.19 5.24 -6.39
C VAL A 71 22.39 5.47 -5.10
N SER A 72 22.67 6.58 -4.41
CA SER A 72 21.99 6.94 -3.16
C SER A 72 20.48 7.17 -3.33
N VAL A 73 20.05 7.66 -4.50
CA VAL A 73 18.63 7.78 -4.85
C VAL A 73 18.00 6.41 -4.96
N PHE A 74 18.60 5.52 -5.75
CA PHE A 74 18.05 4.17 -5.96
C PHE A 74 18.04 3.34 -4.68
N GLU A 75 19.03 3.48 -3.80
CA GLU A 75 19.02 2.83 -2.48
C GLU A 75 17.81 3.24 -1.64
N ASP A 76 17.49 4.53 -1.57
CA ASP A 76 16.37 5.01 -0.76
C ASP A 76 14.99 4.77 -1.44
N VAL A 77 14.94 4.74 -2.77
CA VAL A 77 13.77 4.24 -3.51
C VAL A 77 13.55 2.75 -3.22
N ASN A 78 14.60 1.93 -3.25
CA ASN A 78 14.52 0.51 -2.94
C ASN A 78 14.02 0.26 -1.51
N LYS A 79 14.53 1.02 -0.52
CA LYS A 79 14.01 0.98 0.85
C LYS A 79 12.53 1.34 0.93
N SER A 80 12.08 2.33 0.15
CA SER A 80 10.67 2.72 0.10
C SER A 80 9.80 1.64 -0.51
N MET A 81 10.28 0.93 -1.53
CA MET A 81 9.59 -0.20 -2.14
C MET A 81 9.47 -1.40 -1.17
N ILE A 82 10.54 -1.73 -0.44
CA ILE A 82 10.51 -2.77 0.61
C ILE A 82 9.46 -2.43 1.68
N LYS A 83 9.42 -1.19 2.16
CA LYS A 83 8.40 -0.76 3.13
C LYS A 83 6.96 -0.89 2.60
N ILE A 84 6.76 -0.66 1.30
CA ILE A 84 5.46 -0.86 0.66
C ILE A 84 5.13 -2.36 0.63
N ASP A 85 6.08 -3.20 0.24
CA ASP A 85 5.92 -4.66 0.24
C ASP A 85 5.54 -5.20 1.63
N ASP A 86 6.27 -4.78 2.67
CA ASP A 86 5.99 -5.13 4.07
C ASP A 86 4.56 -4.74 4.48
N ARG A 87 4.12 -3.51 4.13
CA ARG A 87 2.78 -3.02 4.43
C ARG A 87 1.70 -3.77 3.67
N ILE A 88 1.93 -4.12 2.41
CA ILE A 88 1.00 -4.93 1.61
C ILE A 88 0.88 -6.32 2.21
N HIS A 89 1.99 -6.92 2.62
CA HIS A 89 2.02 -8.22 3.29
C HIS A 89 1.20 -8.20 4.59
N ASP A 90 1.48 -7.23 5.47
CA ASP A 90 0.79 -7.09 6.75
C ASP A 90 -0.72 -6.84 6.56
N PHE A 91 -1.09 -5.96 5.61
CA PHE A 91 -2.48 -5.73 5.26
C PHE A 91 -3.18 -7.01 4.77
N GLY A 92 -2.51 -7.80 3.93
CA GLY A 92 -3.02 -9.10 3.49
C GLY A 92 -3.31 -10.03 4.67
N GLN A 93 -2.34 -10.21 5.57
CA GLN A 93 -2.49 -11.08 6.74
C GLN A 93 -3.60 -10.61 7.70
N ASN A 94 -3.69 -9.30 7.94
CA ASN A 94 -4.73 -8.73 8.80
C ASN A 94 -6.14 -8.92 8.23
N ILE A 95 -6.31 -8.78 6.91
CA ILE A 95 -7.58 -9.11 6.25
C ILE A 95 -7.91 -10.60 6.42
N PHE A 96 -6.98 -11.50 6.12
CA PHE A 96 -7.28 -12.94 6.17
C PHE A 96 -7.58 -13.43 7.59
N SER A 97 -6.91 -12.88 8.61
CA SER A 97 -7.12 -13.28 10.01
C SER A 97 -8.41 -12.74 10.61
N SER A 98 -8.89 -11.58 10.16
CA SER A 98 -10.10 -10.93 10.72
C SER A 98 -11.35 -11.08 9.84
N SER A 99 -11.21 -11.60 8.62
CA SER A 99 -12.31 -11.74 7.65
C SER A 99 -13.03 -13.08 7.77
N LEU A 100 -14.33 -13.06 7.49
CA LEU A 100 -15.14 -14.27 7.33
C LEU A 100 -14.82 -14.92 5.98
N SER A 101 -13.96 -15.93 5.99
CA SER A 101 -13.42 -16.55 4.78
C SER A 101 -14.26 -17.75 4.30
N TRP A 102 -14.38 -17.92 2.99
CA TRP A 102 -15.03 -19.08 2.39
C TRP A 102 -14.12 -20.32 2.45
N SER A 103 -14.59 -21.39 3.09
CA SER A 103 -13.95 -22.70 3.09
C SER A 103 -14.39 -23.50 1.87
N LYS A 104 -13.44 -23.83 0.99
CA LYS A 104 -13.69 -24.69 -0.18
C LYS A 104 -14.02 -26.13 0.23
N LEU A 105 -13.41 -26.62 1.30
CA LEU A 105 -13.62 -27.97 1.81
C LEU A 105 -15.04 -28.14 2.37
N GLU A 106 -15.46 -27.17 3.19
CA GLU A 106 -16.78 -27.20 3.85
C GLU A 106 -17.89 -26.62 2.96
N LYS A 107 -17.54 -25.96 1.85
CA LYS A 107 -18.45 -25.20 0.98
C LYS A 107 -19.33 -24.23 1.77
N ALA A 108 -18.72 -23.52 2.71
CA ALA A 108 -19.38 -22.58 3.62
C ALA A 108 -18.44 -21.46 4.05
N PHE A 109 -18.99 -20.36 4.57
CA PHE A 109 -18.20 -19.37 5.29
C PHE A 109 -17.74 -19.97 6.63
N ASN A 110 -16.43 -20.03 6.86
CA ASN A 110 -15.83 -20.62 8.04
C ASN A 110 -15.63 -19.56 9.13
N MET A 111 -16.30 -19.76 10.27
CA MET A 111 -16.25 -18.87 11.44
C MET A 111 -15.31 -19.42 12.54
N CYS A 112 -14.32 -20.24 12.18
CA CYS A 112 -13.35 -20.75 13.13
C CYS A 112 -12.22 -19.74 13.31
N HIS A 113 -12.04 -19.27 14.55
CA HIS A 113 -10.91 -18.42 14.91
C HIS A 113 -10.07 -19.14 15.96
N LYS A 114 -8.83 -19.50 15.61
CA LYS A 114 -7.89 -20.25 16.45
C LYS A 114 -8.46 -21.58 16.99
N GLY A 115 -9.15 -22.33 16.13
CA GLY A 115 -9.72 -23.64 16.48
C GLY A 115 -11.04 -23.59 17.25
N GLN A 116 -11.59 -22.39 17.47
CA GLN A 116 -12.86 -22.21 18.18
C GLN A 116 -13.94 -21.63 17.27
N ASN A 117 -15.18 -22.10 17.44
CA ASN A 117 -16.33 -21.54 16.76
C ASN A 117 -16.60 -20.10 17.23
N GLY A 118 -16.60 -19.15 16.30
CA GLY A 118 -16.92 -17.75 16.57
C GLY A 118 -18.42 -17.48 16.70
N LYS A 119 -18.75 -16.31 17.26
CA LYS A 119 -20.12 -15.80 17.38
C LYS A 119 -20.36 -14.68 16.39
N ILE A 120 -21.50 -14.69 15.69
CA ILE A 120 -21.98 -13.54 14.91
C ILE A 120 -22.84 -12.68 15.82
N LYS A 121 -22.40 -11.45 16.11
CA LYS A 121 -23.15 -10.46 16.89
C LYS A 121 -23.85 -9.47 15.98
N ARG A 122 -24.87 -8.76 16.52
CA ARG A 122 -25.64 -7.72 15.83
C ARG A 122 -26.39 -8.23 14.59
N VAL A 123 -26.87 -9.48 14.64
CA VAL A 123 -27.75 -10.06 13.63
C VAL A 123 -29.15 -9.46 13.82
N ALA A 124 -29.60 -8.66 12.85
CA ALA A 124 -30.97 -8.16 12.81
C ALA A 124 -31.98 -9.31 12.61
N ASP A 125 -33.25 -9.08 12.96
CA ASP A 125 -34.29 -10.10 12.85
C ASP A 125 -34.45 -10.59 11.39
N GLY A 126 -34.32 -11.90 11.21
CA GLY A 126 -34.56 -12.57 9.93
C GLY A 126 -36.05 -12.67 9.63
N LYS A 127 -36.44 -12.65 8.36
CA LYS A 127 -37.82 -12.97 7.97
C LYS A 127 -38.09 -14.44 8.26
N ILE A 128 -39.10 -14.74 9.06
CA ILE A 128 -39.57 -16.10 9.32
C ILE A 128 -40.74 -16.37 8.37
N SER A 129 -40.45 -17.07 7.27
CA SER A 129 -41.44 -17.53 6.29
C SER A 129 -40.90 -18.75 5.56
N GLU A 130 -41.80 -19.53 4.95
CA GLU A 130 -41.40 -20.63 4.07
C GLU A 130 -40.46 -20.12 2.96
N GLY A 131 -39.40 -20.88 2.69
CA GLY A 131 -38.36 -20.53 1.70
C GLY A 131 -37.37 -19.43 2.11
N SER A 132 -37.51 -18.79 3.28
CA SER A 132 -36.58 -17.73 3.72
C SER A 132 -35.15 -18.24 3.85
N LYS A 133 -34.19 -17.44 3.37
CA LYS A 133 -32.73 -17.67 3.50
C LYS A 133 -32.06 -16.67 4.44
N LYS A 134 -32.86 -15.89 5.17
CA LYS A 134 -32.34 -14.92 6.14
C LYS A 134 -31.92 -15.63 7.43
N THR A 135 -30.77 -15.25 7.97
CA THR A 135 -30.35 -15.68 9.30
C THR A 135 -31.32 -15.16 10.35
N VAL A 136 -31.68 -16.00 11.31
CA VAL A 136 -32.44 -15.60 12.51
C VAL A 136 -31.49 -15.44 13.69
N ASN A 137 -31.87 -14.61 14.66
CA ASN A 137 -31.09 -14.39 15.87
C ASN A 137 -31.70 -15.07 17.10
N GLY A 138 -31.03 -14.91 18.25
CA GLY A 138 -31.45 -15.52 19.51
C GLY A 138 -32.82 -15.04 20.02
N SER A 139 -33.18 -13.77 19.86
CA SER A 139 -34.49 -13.26 20.33
C SER A 139 -35.65 -13.90 19.59
N GLN A 140 -35.50 -14.13 18.29
CA GLN A 140 -36.52 -14.80 17.48
C GLN A 140 -36.71 -16.27 17.87
N LEU A 141 -35.61 -17.00 18.11
CA LEU A 141 -35.68 -18.39 18.58
C LEU A 141 -36.27 -18.47 19.99
N TRP A 142 -35.90 -17.53 20.86
CA TRP A 142 -36.43 -17.44 22.23
C TRP A 142 -37.95 -17.22 22.26
N GLN A 143 -38.48 -16.31 21.42
CA GLN A 143 -39.93 -16.08 21.30
C GLN A 143 -40.67 -17.35 20.85
N THR A 144 -40.09 -18.13 19.93
CA THR A 144 -40.67 -19.41 19.50
C THR A 144 -40.71 -20.40 20.66
N ASN A 145 -39.61 -20.54 21.41
CA ASN A 145 -39.54 -21.46 22.56
C ASN A 145 -40.57 -21.12 23.64
N LYS A 146 -40.80 -19.83 23.92
CA LYS A 146 -41.85 -19.40 24.85
C LYS A 146 -43.24 -19.90 24.44
N LYS A 147 -43.60 -19.76 23.16
CA LYS A 147 -44.90 -20.24 22.64
C LYS A 147 -45.04 -21.76 22.73
N VAL A 148 -43.95 -22.51 22.51
CA VAL A 148 -43.93 -23.98 22.63
C VAL A 148 -44.14 -24.42 24.08
N GLU A 149 -43.47 -23.77 25.03
CA GLU A 149 -43.67 -24.05 26.47
C GLU A 149 -45.12 -23.82 26.89
N GLU A 150 -45.73 -22.70 26.49
CA GLU A 150 -47.12 -22.35 26.78
C GLU A 150 -48.08 -23.40 26.20
N SER A 151 -47.89 -23.83 24.95
CA SER A 151 -48.69 -24.87 24.32
C SER A 151 -48.62 -26.21 25.08
N ASN A 152 -47.44 -26.59 25.57
CA ASN A 152 -47.25 -27.82 26.33
C ASN A 152 -47.92 -27.77 27.72
N MET A 153 -47.95 -26.58 28.34
CA MET A 153 -48.67 -26.38 29.60
C MET A 153 -50.19 -26.53 29.40
N LEU A 154 -50.73 -26.07 28.27
CA LEU A 154 -52.13 -26.23 27.93
C LEU A 154 -52.52 -27.69 27.70
N ASP A 155 -51.71 -28.48 26.98
CA ASP A 155 -51.96 -29.92 26.78
C ASP A 155 -51.99 -30.70 28.11
N LYS A 156 -51.02 -30.45 29.01
CA LYS A 156 -50.99 -31.06 30.36
C LYS A 156 -52.17 -30.66 31.23
N THR A 157 -52.74 -29.49 30.98
CA THR A 157 -53.92 -29.02 31.71
C THR A 157 -55.17 -29.68 31.13
N SER A 158 -55.32 -29.73 29.80
CA SER A 158 -56.43 -30.41 29.13
C SER A 158 -56.53 -31.89 29.51
N LYS A 159 -55.41 -32.62 29.53
CA LYS A 159 -55.37 -34.04 29.95
C LYS A 159 -55.63 -34.28 31.44
N ARG A 160 -55.57 -33.25 32.28
CA ARG A 160 -55.94 -33.35 33.69
C ARG A 160 -57.44 -33.13 33.94
N TYR A 161 -58.16 -32.60 32.95
CA TYR A 161 -59.59 -32.29 33.03
C TYR A 161 -60.45 -33.15 32.09
N CYS A 162 -59.88 -34.20 31.48
CA CYS A 162 -60.59 -35.28 30.77
C CYS A 162 -60.26 -36.62 31.42
#